data_AF-A0A1M6H5V4-F1
#
_entry.id   AF-A0A1M6H5V4-F1
#
_cell.length_a   1.000
_cell.length_b   1.000
_cell.length_c   1.000
_cell.angle_alpha   90.00
_cell.angle_beta   90.00
_cell.angle_gamma   90.00
#
_symmetry.space_group_name_H-M   'P 1'
#
loop_
_entity.id
_entity.type
_entity.pdbx_description
1 polymer ?
#
loop_
_entity_poly.entity_id
_entity_poly.type
_entity_poly.pdbx_seq_one_letter_code
_entity_poly.pdbx_strand_id
1 'polypeptide(L)'
;MDKSNGIQISGLVNEALYSSGVQISLANSAIIMSGIQIGINNYSNEMYGIQIGLLNKSKKTNGIQLGLCNVNEKRKFPIFNWNFGI
;
A
#
# COMPACT_ATOMS: atom_id res chain seq x y z
N MET A 1 11.58 -3.28 -16.58
CA MET A 1 10.25 -2.76 -16.21
C MET A 1 9.77 -3.62 -15.07
N ASP A 2 9.84 -3.11 -13.84
CA ASP A 2 9.69 -3.96 -12.66
C ASP A 2 8.21 -4.13 -12.34
N LYS A 3 7.62 -5.09 -13.04
CA LYS A 3 6.29 -5.62 -12.79
C LYS A 3 6.45 -6.89 -11.96
N SER A 4 5.76 -6.96 -10.84
CA SER A 4 5.71 -8.15 -9.99
C SER A 4 4.27 -8.61 -9.83
N ASN A 5 4.04 -9.90 -10.05
CA ASN A 5 2.74 -10.52 -9.83
C ASN A 5 2.93 -11.69 -8.87
N GLY A 6 2.07 -11.82 -7.86
CA GLY A 6 2.15 -12.85 -6.84
C GLY A 6 2.57 -12.32 -5.48
N ILE A 7 3.41 -13.07 -4.77
CA ILE A 7 3.79 -12.79 -3.38
C ILE A 7 5.24 -12.31 -3.35
N GLN A 8 5.48 -11.13 -2.78
CA GLN A 8 6.80 -10.55 -2.53
C GLN A 8 7.04 -10.50 -1.02
N ILE A 9 8.06 -11.21 -0.56
CA ILE A 9 8.45 -11.23 0.86
C ILE A 9 9.91 -10.84 0.95
N SER A 10 10.20 -9.82 1.76
CA SER A 10 11.55 -9.30 1.97
C SER A 10 11.72 -8.90 3.43
N GLY A 11 12.94 -9.02 3.95
CA GLY A 11 13.24 -8.62 5.32
C GLY A 11 13.22 -7.10 5.51
N LEU A 12 13.52 -6.33 4.46
CA LEU A 12 13.68 -4.86 4.56
C LEU A 12 12.71 -4.13 3.63
N VAL A 13 12.88 -4.28 2.31
CA VAL A 13 12.17 -3.49 1.31
C VAL A 13 11.61 -4.36 0.20
N ASN A 14 10.36 -4.09 -0.20
CA ASN A 14 9.82 -4.48 -1.50
C ASN A 14 9.59 -3.21 -2.33
N GLU A 15 10.10 -3.18 -3.55
CA GLU A 15 9.91 -2.07 -4.49
C GLU A 15 9.51 -2.59 -5.87
N ALA A 16 8.47 -2.00 -6.46
CA ALA A 16 8.02 -2.34 -7.80
C ALA A 16 7.39 -1.14 -8.51
N LEU A 17 7.43 -1.08 -9.84
CA LEU A 17 6.63 -0.10 -10.57
C LEU A 17 5.16 -0.52 -10.56
N TYR A 18 4.91 -1.79 -10.88
CA TYR A 18 3.57 -2.38 -10.91
C TYR A 18 3.59 -3.65 -10.06
N SER A 19 2.73 -3.71 -9.05
CA SER A 19 2.64 -4.86 -8.15
C SER A 19 1.21 -5.35 -8.06
N SER A 20 0.98 -6.63 -8.40
CA SER A 20 -0.31 -7.29 -8.29
C SER A 20 -0.21 -8.52 -7.40
N GLY A 21 -0.76 -8.47 -6.19
CA GLY A 21 -0.73 -9.57 -5.22
C GLY A 21 -0.44 -9.10 -3.80
N VAL A 22 0.53 -9.72 -3.13
CA VAL A 22 0.82 -9.45 -1.71
C VAL A 22 2.28 -9.01 -1.54
N GLN A 23 2.52 -7.88 -0.88
CA GLN A 23 3.85 -7.45 -0.45
C GLN A 23 3.95 -7.49 1.07
N ILE A 24 4.98 -8.17 1.60
CA ILE A 24 5.27 -8.27 3.03
C ILE A 24 6.74 -7.88 3.25
N SER A 25 6.99 -6.78 3.95
CA SER A 25 8.34 -6.34 4.36
C SER A 25 8.25 -5.22 5.41
N LEU A 26 9.37 -4.68 5.89
CA LEU A 26 9.34 -3.49 6.73
C LEU A 26 8.88 -2.24 5.95
N ALA A 27 9.30 -2.12 4.69
CA ALA A 27 8.90 -1.01 3.82
C ALA A 27 8.48 -1.50 2.43
N ASN A 28 7.21 -1.31 2.08
CA ASN A 28 6.69 -1.63 0.75
C ASN A 28 6.48 -0.35 -0.05
N SER A 29 6.92 -0.34 -1.31
CA SER A 29 6.74 0.77 -2.24
C SER A 29 6.29 0.24 -3.60
N ALA A 30 5.22 0.83 -4.15
CA ALA A 30 4.88 0.59 -5.55
C ALA A 30 4.23 1.82 -6.21
N ILE A 31 4.47 2.06 -7.50
CA ILE A 31 3.73 3.13 -8.19
C ILE A 31 2.26 2.73 -8.30
N ILE A 32 1.98 1.53 -8.82
CA ILE A 32 0.63 0.96 -8.85
C ILE A 32 0.65 -0.34 -8.05
N MET A 33 -0.17 -0.39 -7.00
CA MET A 33 -0.35 -1.57 -6.17
C MET A 33 -1.80 -2.06 -6.26
N SER A 34 -1.99 -3.31 -6.68
CA SER A 34 -3.26 -4.02 -6.69
C SER A 34 -3.18 -5.25 -5.77
N GLY A 35 -3.83 -5.21 -4.62
CA GLY A 35 -3.83 -6.30 -3.64
C GLY A 35 -3.52 -5.83 -2.22
N ILE A 36 -2.57 -6.47 -1.54
CA ILE A 36 -2.31 -6.25 -0.10
C ILE A 36 -0.85 -5.85 0.14
N GLN A 37 -0.63 -4.76 0.88
CA GLN A 37 0.68 -4.41 1.44
C GLN A 37 0.65 -4.54 2.95
N ILE A 38 1.59 -5.28 3.52
CA ILE A 38 1.76 -5.47 4.97
C ILE A 38 3.19 -5.07 5.34
N GLY A 39 3.33 -4.11 6.24
CA GLY A 39 4.63 -3.63 6.67
C GLY A 39 4.59 -2.49 7.67
N ILE A 40 5.74 -2.00 8.11
CA ILE A 40 5.78 -0.81 8.97
C ILE A 40 5.40 0.44 8.17
N ASN A 41 5.95 0.55 6.96
CA ASN A 41 5.70 1.65 6.05
C ASN A 41 5.23 1.13 4.69
N ASN A 42 4.03 1.52 4.28
CA ASN A 42 3.47 1.19 2.98
C ASN A 42 3.25 2.47 2.19
N TYR A 43 3.87 2.53 1.01
CA TYR A 43 3.70 3.61 0.07
C TYR A 43 3.18 3.08 -1.28
N SER A 44 2.21 3.79 -1.83
CA SER A 44 1.88 3.65 -3.24
C SER A 44 1.45 4.97 -3.88
N ASN A 45 1.62 5.12 -5.19
CA ASN A 45 0.97 6.24 -5.87
C ASN A 45 -0.52 5.94 -6.05
N GLU A 46 -0.83 4.78 -6.63
CA GLU A 46 -2.20 4.28 -6.78
C GLU A 46 -2.35 2.95 -6.03
N MET A 47 -3.31 2.90 -5.10
CA MET A 47 -3.62 1.73 -4.29
C MET A 47 -5.00 1.18 -4.63
N TYR A 48 -5.07 -0.08 -5.05
CA TYR A 48 -6.28 -0.84 -5.30
C TYR A 48 -6.30 -2.07 -4.36
N GLY A 49 -6.85 -1.93 -3.16
CA GLY A 49 -6.89 -3.02 -2.17
C GLY A 49 -6.64 -2.60 -0.72
N ILE A 50 -5.76 -3.29 0.00
CA ILE A 50 -5.58 -3.10 1.45
C ILE A 50 -4.12 -2.78 1.81
N GLN A 51 -3.89 -1.71 2.57
CA GLN A 51 -2.60 -1.44 3.21
C GLN A 51 -2.73 -1.65 4.73
N ILE A 52 -1.81 -2.40 5.32
CA ILE A 52 -1.77 -2.70 6.76
C ILE A 52 -0.37 -2.36 7.28
N GLY A 53 -0.29 -1.40 8.21
CA GLY A 53 1.00 -0.97 8.74
C GLY A 53 0.94 0.14 9.78
N LEU A 54 2.09 0.63 10.23
CA LEU A 54 2.10 1.81 11.11
C LEU A 54 1.85 3.08 10.30
N LEU A 55 2.49 3.18 9.14
CA LEU A 55 2.39 4.28 8.20
C LEU A 55 1.86 3.74 6.88
N ASN A 56 0.71 4.26 6.43
CA ASN A 56 0.16 3.96 5.11
C ASN A 56 -0.01 5.28 4.35
N LYS A 57 0.46 5.31 3.11
CA LYS A 57 0.35 6.49 2.26
C LYS A 57 0.05 6.12 0.82
N SER A 58 -0.96 6.78 0.27
CA SER A 58 -1.32 6.68 -1.14
C SER A 58 -1.76 8.03 -1.72
N LYS A 59 -1.53 8.25 -3.03
CA LYS A 59 -2.01 9.47 -3.73
C LYS A 59 -3.34 9.26 -4.45
N LYS A 60 -3.72 8.02 -4.71
CA LYS A 60 -5.04 7.60 -5.15
C LYS A 60 -5.34 6.28 -4.49
N THR A 61 -6.54 6.13 -3.96
CA THR A 61 -6.90 4.99 -3.14
C THR A 61 -8.28 4.51 -3.52
N ASN A 62 -8.35 3.26 -3.93
CA ASN A 62 -9.57 2.50 -4.08
C ASN A 62 -9.46 1.26 -3.19
N GLY A 63 -9.71 1.44 -1.89
CA GLY A 63 -9.36 0.46 -0.88
C GLY A 63 -9.40 0.96 0.56
N ILE A 64 -8.74 0.20 1.43
CA ILE A 64 -8.68 0.38 2.88
C ILE A 64 -7.22 0.49 3.32
N GLN A 65 -6.95 1.38 4.27
CA GLN A 65 -5.69 1.56 4.96
C GLN A 65 -5.93 1.36 6.47
N LEU A 66 -5.20 0.43 7.06
CA LEU A 66 -5.25 0.09 8.48
C LEU A 66 -3.90 0.41 9.11
N GLY A 67 -3.88 1.35 10.05
CA GLY A 67 -2.62 1.79 10.64
C GLY A 67 -2.69 3.03 11.50
N LEU A 68 -1.63 3.31 12.26
CA LEU A 68 -1.59 4.47 13.16
C LEU A 68 -1.70 5.79 12.38
N CYS A 69 -1.01 5.90 11.24
CA CYS A 69 -1.06 7.07 10.37
C CYS A 69 -1.41 6.63 8.96
N ASN A 70 -2.63 6.93 8.52
CA ASN A 70 -3.06 6.69 7.14
C ASN A 70 -3.27 8.00 6.41
N VAL A 71 -2.68 8.12 5.23
CA VAL A 71 -2.78 9.30 4.36
C VAL A 71 -3.23 8.85 2.99
N ASN A 72 -4.36 9.39 2.53
CA ASN A 72 -4.81 9.28 1.15
C ASN A 72 -5.13 10.66 0.57
N GLU A 73 -5.58 10.69 -0.68
CA GLU A 73 -5.90 11.92 -1.42
C GLU A 73 -7.03 12.74 -0.83
N LYS A 74 -7.93 12.13 -0.06
CA LYS A 74 -9.07 12.82 0.55
C LYS A 74 -8.79 13.26 1.97
N ARG A 75 -8.07 12.45 2.76
CA ARG A 75 -7.93 12.66 4.21
C ARG A 75 -6.69 12.00 4.80
N LYS A 76 -6.28 12.55 5.95
CA LYS A 76 -5.36 11.94 6.89
C LYS A 76 -6.18 11.45 8.08
N PHE A 77 -6.25 10.14 8.31
CA PHE A 77 -7.06 9.59 9.39
C PHE A 77 -6.35 8.42 10.08
N PRO A 78 -6.23 8.44 11.42
CA PRO A 78 -5.57 7.37 12.15
C PRO A 78 -6.46 6.11 12.23
N ILE A 79 -5.82 4.98 12.52
CA ILE A 79 -6.40 3.65 12.77
C ILE A 79 -7.09 3.02 11.53
N PHE A 80 -8.05 3.70 10.91
CA PHE A 80 -8.88 3.17 9.82
C PHE A 80 -9.19 4.25 8.78
N ASN A 81 -8.69 4.11 7.56
CA ASN A 81 -8.98 5.04 6.46
C ASN A 81 -9.40 4.27 5.21
N TRP A 82 -10.51 4.66 4.58
CA TRP A 82 -10.98 4.05 3.34
C TRP A 82 -11.20 5.11 2.28
N ASN A 83 -11.09 4.74 1.01
CA ASN A 83 -11.63 5.53 -0.08
C ASN A 83 -11.99 4.56 -1.20
N PHE A 84 -13.22 4.65 -1.67
CA PHE A 84 -13.66 3.93 -2.86
C PHE A 84 -14.10 4.99 -3.85
N GLY A 85 -13.28 5.21 -4.86
CA GLY A 85 -13.63 6.06 -5.99
C GLY A 85 -14.51 5.26 -6.95
N ILE A 86 -15.70 5.81 -7.25
CA ILE A 86 -16.36 5.59 -8.54
C ILE A 86 -15.59 6.40 -9.59
#